data_AF-A0A067DDB5-F1
#
_entry.id   AF-A0A067DDB5-F1
#
_cell.length_a   1.000
_cell.length_b   1.000
_cell.length_c   1.000
_cell.angle_alpha   90.00
_cell.angle_beta   90.00
_cell.angle_gamma   90.00
#
_symmetry.space_group_name_H-M   'P 1'
#
loop_
_entity.id
_entity.type
_entity.pdbx_description
1 polymer ?
#
loop_
_entity_poly.entity_id
_entity_poly.type
_entity_poly.pdbx_seq_one_letter_code
_entity_poly.pdbx_strand_id
1 'polypeptide(L)'
;MMSRFLLLHCLILISLLIAAATANTSTITADQDALLSLKAHITHDPTNFLAKNWNTSISFCNWTGVTCDVHSHRVTILNISGLNLTGTIPSQLGNLSSLQSLKSHLCQNQLSGKIPANICSNLPFLEFLSLSKNMLYGGIPSTLSNCTYLRILSLAYNDFSGAVPREIGNLTKLKELYLGVNRLQGETPREFSNLADLEHM
;
A
#
# COMPACT_ATOMS: atom_id res chain seq x y z
N MET A 1 35.98 -20.09 -35.23
CA MET A 1 34.98 -20.48 -34.21
C MET A 1 34.71 -19.43 -33.14
N MET A 2 35.61 -18.49 -32.83
CA MET A 2 35.39 -17.43 -31.80
C MET A 2 34.27 -16.41 -32.12
N SER A 3 34.06 -16.07 -33.40
CA SER A 3 33.06 -15.04 -33.79
C SER A 3 31.60 -15.44 -33.50
N ARG A 4 31.23 -16.72 -33.65
CA ARG A 4 29.87 -17.21 -33.37
C ARG A 4 29.53 -17.20 -31.87
N PHE A 5 30.51 -17.45 -31.01
CA PHE A 5 30.36 -17.36 -29.55
C PHE A 5 30.15 -15.92 -29.09
N LEU A 6 30.94 -14.98 -29.63
CA LEU A 6 30.81 -13.55 -29.33
C LEU A 6 29.44 -12.99 -29.78
N LEU A 7 28.97 -13.38 -30.96
CA LEU A 7 27.64 -13.01 -31.48
C LEU A 7 26.51 -13.54 -30.59
N LEU A 8 26.57 -14.82 -30.17
CA LEU A 8 25.56 -15.40 -29.30
C LEU A 8 25.53 -14.74 -27.91
N HIS A 9 26.69 -14.43 -27.33
CA HIS A 9 26.76 -13.71 -26.06
C HIS A 9 26.22 -12.29 -26.17
N CYS A 10 26.51 -11.60 -27.27
CA CYS A 10 25.99 -10.26 -27.52
C CYS A 10 24.45 -10.27 -27.67
N LEU A 11 23.89 -11.26 -28.38
CA LEU A 11 22.44 -11.42 -28.52
C LEU A 11 21.74 -11.72 -27.19
N ILE A 12 22.37 -12.53 -26.31
CA ILE A 12 21.86 -12.80 -24.96
C ILE A 12 21.91 -11.54 -24.08
N LEU A 13 23.00 -10.76 -24.16
CA LEU A 13 23.11 -9.51 -23.40
C LEU A 13 22.08 -8.48 -23.87
N ILE A 14 21.85 -8.35 -25.19
CA ILE A 14 20.84 -7.45 -25.75
C ILE A 14 19.43 -7.89 -25.33
N SER A 15 19.12 -9.19 -25.39
CA SER A 15 17.80 -9.67 -24.97
C SER A 15 17.53 -9.46 -23.49
N LEU A 16 18.54 -9.65 -22.63
CA LEU A 16 18.47 -9.35 -21.19
C LEU A 16 18.25 -7.84 -20.93
N LEU A 17 18.94 -6.96 -21.67
CA LEU A 17 18.77 -5.51 -21.55
C LEU A 17 17.36 -5.06 -21.99
N ILE A 18 16.84 -5.61 -23.08
CA ILE A 18 15.48 -5.33 -23.54
C ILE A 18 14.44 -5.82 -22.51
N ALA A 19 14.62 -7.03 -21.97
CA ALA A 19 13.72 -7.58 -20.94
C ALA A 19 13.73 -6.74 -19.65
N ALA A 20 14.90 -6.24 -19.21
CA ALA A 20 15.01 -5.36 -18.07
C ALA A 20 14.33 -4.00 -18.31
N ALA A 21 14.49 -3.43 -19.51
CA ALA A 21 13.84 -2.18 -19.89
C ALA A 21 12.30 -2.32 -19.93
N THR A 22 11.79 -3.42 -20.51
CA THR A 22 10.33 -3.67 -20.57
C THR A 22 9.74 -3.94 -19.20
N ALA A 23 10.43 -4.67 -18.32
CA ALA A 23 10.04 -4.88 -16.93
C ALA A 23 10.03 -3.57 -16.11
N ASN A 24 10.99 -2.67 -16.35
CA ASN A 24 10.98 -1.34 -15.73
C ASN A 24 9.80 -0.49 -16.22
N THR A 25 9.50 -0.50 -17.52
CA THR A 25 8.33 0.23 -18.04
C THR A 25 7.01 -0.33 -17.53
N SER A 26 6.86 -1.65 -17.45
CA SER A 26 5.61 -2.29 -16.99
C SER A 26 5.34 -2.06 -15.50
N THR A 27 6.40 -1.93 -14.69
CA THR A 27 6.28 -1.62 -13.27
C THR A 27 6.01 -0.15 -13.00
N ILE A 28 6.54 0.78 -13.81
CA ILE A 28 6.19 2.20 -13.76
C ILE A 28 4.72 2.43 -14.14
N THR A 29 4.22 1.75 -15.17
CA THR A 29 2.79 1.83 -15.54
C THR A 29 1.88 1.30 -14.43
N ALA A 30 2.32 0.25 -13.72
CA ALA A 30 1.53 -0.32 -12.62
C ALA A 30 1.30 0.67 -11.46
N ASP A 31 2.28 1.52 -11.14
CA ASP A 31 2.13 2.55 -10.11
C ASP A 31 1.11 3.61 -10.52
N GLN A 32 1.20 4.09 -11.76
CA GLN A 32 0.23 5.05 -12.30
C GLN A 32 -1.19 4.46 -12.33
N ASP A 33 -1.34 3.21 -12.77
CA ASP A 33 -2.62 2.52 -12.83
C ASP A 33 -3.22 2.32 -11.44
N ALA A 34 -2.40 1.98 -10.45
CA ALA A 34 -2.84 1.86 -9.05
C ALA A 34 -3.36 3.20 -8.49
N LEU A 35 -2.65 4.29 -8.77
CA LEU A 35 -3.08 5.63 -8.35
C LEU A 35 -4.36 6.05 -9.10
N LEU A 36 -4.43 5.86 -10.41
CA LEU A 36 -5.64 6.17 -11.19
C LEU A 36 -6.85 5.32 -10.75
N SER A 37 -6.62 4.06 -10.39
CA SER A 37 -7.63 3.20 -9.80
C SER A 37 -8.15 3.76 -8.48
N LEU A 38 -7.26 4.21 -7.58
CA LEU A 38 -7.64 4.91 -6.36
C LEU A 38 -8.47 6.15 -6.67
N LYS A 39 -8.02 7.01 -7.58
CA LYS A 39 -8.77 8.20 -8.00
C LYS A 39 -10.18 7.86 -8.49
N ALA A 40 -10.34 6.77 -9.26
CA ALA A 40 -11.65 6.33 -9.76
C ALA A 40 -12.58 5.78 -8.67
N HIS A 41 -12.03 5.27 -7.55
CA HIS A 41 -12.82 4.78 -6.41
C HIS A 41 -13.18 5.87 -5.41
N ILE A 42 -12.66 7.09 -5.57
CA ILE A 42 -13.11 8.26 -4.82
C ILE A 42 -14.36 8.82 -5.49
N THR A 43 -15.48 8.71 -4.80
CA THR A 43 -16.81 9.11 -5.29
C THR A 43 -17.15 10.56 -4.92
N HIS A 44 -16.53 11.10 -3.87
CA HIS A 44 -16.69 12.49 -3.47
C HIS A 44 -15.35 13.10 -3.04
N ASP A 45 -14.98 14.20 -3.68
CA ASP A 45 -13.79 15.00 -3.40
C ASP A 45 -14.21 16.48 -3.23
N PRO A 46 -14.49 16.93 -2.00
CA PRO A 46 -15.17 18.20 -1.75
C PRO A 46 -14.34 19.43 -2.16
N THR A 47 -13.01 19.29 -2.19
CA THR A 47 -12.10 20.38 -2.58
C THR A 47 -11.64 20.29 -4.04
N ASN A 48 -12.09 19.24 -4.72
CA ASN A 48 -11.64 18.83 -6.05
C ASN A 48 -10.10 18.63 -6.09
N PHE A 49 -9.53 18.17 -4.98
CA PHE A 49 -8.08 18.00 -4.79
C PHE A 49 -7.48 17.06 -5.84
N LEU A 50 -8.06 15.88 -6.05
CA LEU A 50 -7.52 14.88 -6.98
C LEU A 50 -7.65 15.32 -8.43
N ALA A 51 -8.73 16.01 -8.80
CA ALA A 51 -8.85 16.52 -10.17
C ALA A 51 -7.82 17.62 -10.46
N LYS A 52 -7.55 18.51 -9.49
CA LYS A 52 -6.58 19.60 -9.62
C LYS A 52 -5.14 19.12 -9.62
N ASN A 53 -4.80 18.14 -8.78
CA ASN A 53 -3.41 17.78 -8.51
C ASN A 53 -2.94 16.50 -9.22
N TRP A 54 -3.85 15.60 -9.62
CA TRP A 54 -3.49 14.35 -10.28
C TRP A 54 -3.81 14.43 -11.77
N ASN A 55 -2.89 15.05 -12.52
CA ASN A 55 -2.98 15.27 -13.95
C ASN A 55 -2.09 14.27 -14.72
N THR A 56 -2.67 13.51 -15.64
CA THR A 56 -1.94 12.52 -16.46
C THR A 56 -1.01 13.13 -17.51
N SER A 57 -1.06 14.45 -17.75
CA SER A 57 -0.11 15.17 -18.61
C SER A 57 1.26 15.38 -17.96
N ILE A 58 1.40 15.10 -16.66
CA ILE A 58 2.68 15.15 -15.93
C ILE A 58 2.96 13.79 -15.29
N SER A 59 4.23 13.54 -14.93
CA SER A 59 4.61 12.35 -14.17
C SER A 59 3.84 12.28 -12.85
N PHE A 60 3.36 11.08 -12.48
CA PHE A 60 2.67 10.86 -11.20
C PHE A 60 3.58 11.13 -9.99
N CYS A 61 4.90 11.12 -10.15
CA CYS A 61 5.85 11.53 -9.10
C CYS A 61 5.76 13.03 -8.76
N ASN A 62 5.12 13.83 -9.62
CA ASN A 62 4.86 15.24 -9.39
C ASN A 62 3.44 15.49 -8.84
N TRP A 63 2.63 14.45 -8.65
CA TRP A 63 1.29 14.61 -8.09
C TRP A 63 1.37 14.90 -6.59
N THR A 64 0.58 15.87 -6.13
CA THR A 64 0.52 16.19 -4.69
C THR A 64 0.08 14.96 -3.90
N GLY A 65 0.85 14.63 -2.86
CA GLY A 65 0.62 13.47 -2.02
C GLY A 65 1.32 12.19 -2.51
N VAL A 66 1.97 12.19 -3.68
CA VAL A 66 2.78 11.08 -4.18
C VAL A 66 4.26 11.42 -4.02
N THR A 67 5.05 10.50 -3.48
CA THR A 67 6.51 10.59 -3.47
C THR A 67 7.08 9.37 -4.15
N CYS A 68 8.04 9.57 -5.04
CA CYS A 68 8.75 8.50 -5.70
C CYS A 68 10.19 8.43 -5.22
N ASP A 69 10.77 7.23 -5.29
CA ASP A 69 12.23 7.07 -5.20
C ASP A 69 12.89 7.73 -6.43
N VAL A 70 14.00 8.42 -6.18
CA VAL A 70 14.69 9.24 -7.20
C VAL A 70 15.40 8.41 -8.27
N HIS A 71 15.72 7.15 -7.97
CA HIS A 71 16.46 6.28 -8.89
C HIS A 71 15.53 5.39 -9.70
N SER A 72 14.54 4.78 -9.05
CA SER A 72 13.61 3.83 -9.65
C SER A 72 12.35 4.49 -10.21
N HIS A 73 12.06 5.74 -9.83
CA HIS A 73 10.81 6.45 -10.16
C HIS A 73 9.55 5.69 -9.73
N ARG A 74 9.67 4.85 -8.71
CA ARG A 74 8.56 4.07 -8.14
C ARG A 74 7.99 4.79 -6.93
N VAL A 75 6.68 4.65 -6.73
CA VAL A 75 5.99 5.27 -5.59
C VAL A 75 6.46 4.63 -4.29
N THR A 76 7.01 5.45 -3.40
CA THR A 76 7.46 5.05 -2.06
C THR A 76 6.54 5.56 -0.96
N ILE A 77 5.83 6.66 -1.20
CA ILE A 77 4.90 7.27 -0.25
C ILE A 77 3.63 7.76 -0.97
N LEU A 78 2.48 7.46 -0.37
CA LEU A 78 1.17 8.00 -0.75
C LEU A 78 0.49 8.62 0.49
N ASN A 79 0.32 9.93 0.48
CA ASN A 79 -0.38 10.70 1.52
C ASN A 79 -1.48 11.57 0.89
N ILE A 80 -2.72 11.15 1.11
CA ILE A 80 -3.94 11.89 0.77
C ILE A 80 -4.86 11.98 2.01
N SER A 81 -4.24 12.11 3.18
CA SER A 81 -4.95 12.16 4.48
C SER A 81 -5.59 13.52 4.73
N GLY A 82 -6.70 13.55 5.48
CA GLY A 82 -7.32 14.80 5.90
C GLY A 82 -8.01 15.59 4.77
N LEU A 83 -8.35 14.93 3.67
CA LEU A 83 -8.94 15.56 2.48
C LEU A 83 -10.47 15.41 2.41
N ASN A 84 -11.10 14.82 3.45
CA ASN A 84 -12.53 14.52 3.50
C ASN A 84 -13.02 13.71 2.28
N LEU A 85 -12.16 12.85 1.73
CA LEU A 85 -12.48 12.05 0.56
C LEU A 85 -13.48 10.95 0.94
N THR A 86 -14.55 10.81 0.15
CA THR A 86 -15.47 9.66 0.25
C THR A 86 -15.20 8.70 -0.89
N GLY A 87 -15.26 7.40 -0.61
CA GLY A 87 -15.00 6.36 -1.60
C GLY A 87 -14.64 5.05 -0.93
N THR A 88 -13.92 4.21 -1.67
CA THR A 88 -13.44 2.90 -1.19
C THR A 88 -11.96 2.70 -1.52
N ILE A 89 -11.31 1.75 -0.83
CA ILE A 89 -9.92 1.36 -1.09
C ILE A 89 -9.90 0.29 -2.18
N PRO A 90 -9.33 0.53 -3.38
CA PRO A 90 -9.21 -0.50 -4.41
C PRO A 90 -8.08 -1.48 -4.12
N SER A 91 -8.23 -2.72 -4.58
CA SER A 91 -7.19 -3.76 -4.45
C SER A 91 -5.91 -3.44 -5.23
N GLN A 92 -6.03 -2.65 -6.30
CA GLN A 92 -4.93 -2.21 -7.16
C GLN A 92 -3.88 -1.40 -6.40
N LEU A 93 -4.22 -0.79 -5.25
CA LEU A 93 -3.21 -0.16 -4.40
C LEU A 93 -2.13 -1.12 -3.92
N GLY A 94 -2.43 -2.43 -3.85
CA GLY A 94 -1.45 -3.45 -3.56
C GLY A 94 -0.35 -3.59 -4.63
N ASN A 95 -0.50 -3.00 -5.82
CA ASN A 95 0.49 -3.05 -6.89
C ASN A 95 1.61 -2.01 -6.76
N LEU A 96 1.55 -1.11 -5.76
CA LEU A 96 2.60 -0.13 -5.46
C LEU A 96 3.82 -0.83 -4.83
N SER A 97 4.53 -1.66 -5.60
CA SER A 97 5.46 -2.66 -5.06
C SER A 97 6.68 -2.11 -4.32
N SER A 98 6.96 -0.81 -4.48
CA SER A 98 8.05 -0.10 -3.82
C SER A 98 7.58 0.79 -2.66
N LEU A 99 6.30 0.70 -2.28
CA LEU A 99 5.72 1.50 -1.21
C LEU A 99 6.39 1.14 0.13
N GLN A 100 7.10 2.12 0.70
CA GLN A 100 7.92 1.96 1.92
C GLN A 100 7.30 2.64 3.13
N SER A 101 6.84 3.91 2.98
CA SER A 101 6.27 4.85 3.98
C SER A 101 7.17 6.05 4.35
N LEU A 102 6.54 7.23 4.56
CA LEU A 102 6.65 8.02 5.80
C LEU A 102 5.63 9.20 5.82
N LYS A 103 4.77 9.21 6.84
CA LYS A 103 3.69 10.17 7.22
C LYS A 103 2.33 10.06 6.49
N SER A 104 1.37 9.43 7.18
CA SER A 104 -0.09 9.54 6.97
C SER A 104 -0.67 8.94 5.69
N HIS A 105 -0.82 7.61 5.71
CA HIS A 105 -1.68 6.89 4.78
C HIS A 105 -3.15 7.19 5.08
N LEU A 106 -3.94 7.46 4.03
CA LEU A 106 -5.42 7.48 3.88
C LEU A 106 -6.31 7.90 5.07
N CYS A 107 -5.77 8.40 6.17
CA CYS A 107 -6.46 8.63 7.42
C CYS A 107 -7.20 9.95 7.43
N GLN A 108 -8.14 10.12 8.36
CA GLN A 108 -8.95 11.33 8.46
C GLN A 108 -9.68 11.63 7.14
N ASN A 109 -10.29 10.61 6.56
CA ASN A 109 -11.15 10.71 5.39
C ASN A 109 -12.51 10.10 5.71
N GLN A 110 -13.36 9.98 4.69
CA GLN A 110 -14.68 9.36 4.76
C GLN A 110 -14.68 8.06 3.91
N LEU A 111 -13.56 7.35 3.87
CA LEU A 111 -13.47 6.09 3.13
C LEU A 111 -14.31 5.02 3.81
N SER A 112 -15.00 4.22 3.03
CA SER A 112 -15.90 3.16 3.49
C SER A 112 -15.60 1.85 2.76
N GLY A 113 -16.35 0.80 3.10
CA GLY A 113 -16.13 -0.54 2.56
C GLY A 113 -15.17 -1.37 3.38
N LYS A 114 -14.82 -2.55 2.85
CA LYS A 114 -13.87 -3.48 3.44
C LYS A 114 -12.46 -3.18 2.96
N ILE A 115 -11.45 -3.52 3.78
CA ILE A 115 -10.06 -3.57 3.31
C ILE A 115 -9.94 -4.72 2.28
N PRO A 116 -9.40 -4.48 1.07
CA PRO A 116 -9.14 -5.55 0.11
C PRO A 116 -8.20 -6.60 0.68
N ALA A 117 -8.60 -7.87 0.64
CA ALA A 117 -7.79 -8.96 1.22
C ALA A 117 -6.40 -9.10 0.55
N ASN A 118 -6.25 -8.68 -0.70
CA ASN A 118 -5.00 -8.75 -1.43
C ASN A 118 -4.17 -7.46 -1.37
N ILE A 119 -4.50 -6.50 -0.48
CA ILE A 119 -3.76 -5.24 -0.37
C ILE A 119 -2.27 -5.47 -0.07
N CYS A 120 -1.95 -6.50 0.71
CA CYS A 120 -0.57 -6.88 1.08
C CYS A 120 0.05 -7.93 0.14
N SER A 121 -0.57 -8.27 -0.99
CA SER A 121 -0.04 -9.33 -1.88
C SER A 121 1.30 -8.96 -2.53
N ASN A 122 1.51 -7.69 -2.87
CA ASN A 122 2.73 -7.22 -3.55
C ASN A 122 3.36 -6.01 -2.85
N LEU A 123 3.21 -5.88 -1.53
CA LEU A 123 3.78 -4.78 -0.73
C LEU A 123 4.86 -5.29 0.24
N PRO A 124 5.98 -5.86 -0.25
CA PRO A 124 6.97 -6.51 0.60
C PRO A 124 7.74 -5.52 1.49
N PHE A 125 7.69 -4.22 1.20
CA PHE A 125 8.46 -3.19 1.92
C PHE A 125 7.58 -2.25 2.75
N LEU A 126 6.27 -2.53 2.88
CA LEU A 126 5.37 -1.63 3.59
C LEU A 126 5.68 -1.63 5.08
N GLU A 127 6.22 -0.52 5.59
CA GLU A 127 6.54 -0.38 7.01
C GLU A 127 5.39 0.26 7.81
N PHE A 128 4.48 1.01 7.18
CA PHE A 128 3.41 1.71 7.89
C PHE A 128 2.11 1.61 7.11
N LEU A 129 1.02 1.28 7.80
CA LEU A 129 -0.33 1.29 7.26
C LEU A 129 -1.24 1.97 8.27
N SER A 130 -1.66 3.20 7.95
CA SER A 130 -2.71 3.89 8.68
C SER A 130 -3.96 3.97 7.81
N LEU A 131 -5.07 3.45 8.31
CA LEU A 131 -6.40 3.62 7.73
C LEU A 131 -7.35 4.25 8.77
N SER A 132 -6.78 4.82 9.84
CA SER A 132 -7.53 5.32 10.98
C SER A 132 -8.42 6.50 10.65
N LYS A 133 -9.47 6.71 11.46
CA LYS A 133 -10.42 7.82 11.31
C LYS A 133 -11.07 7.82 9.92
N ASN A 134 -11.74 6.72 9.60
CA ASN A 134 -12.53 6.51 8.40
C ASN A 134 -13.85 5.81 8.78
N MET A 135 -14.62 5.33 7.79
CA MET A 135 -15.85 4.55 7.96
C MET A 135 -15.69 3.12 7.40
N LEU A 136 -14.48 2.55 7.52
CA LEU A 136 -14.20 1.19 7.03
C LEU A 136 -14.86 0.16 7.94
N TYR A 137 -15.38 -0.92 7.36
CA TYR A 137 -16.13 -1.94 8.09
C TYR A 137 -15.81 -3.36 7.64
N GLY A 138 -16.40 -4.34 8.34
CA GLY A 138 -16.14 -5.77 8.13
C GLY A 138 -15.02 -6.30 9.01
N GLY A 139 -14.59 -7.54 8.75
CA GLY A 139 -13.45 -8.13 9.47
C GLY A 139 -12.12 -7.56 8.99
N ILE A 140 -11.15 -7.48 9.89
CA ILE A 140 -9.75 -7.21 9.55
C ILE A 140 -9.26 -8.41 8.71
N PRO A 141 -8.75 -8.23 7.48
CA PRO A 141 -8.24 -9.35 6.69
C PRO A 141 -7.01 -9.97 7.34
N SER A 142 -7.00 -11.30 7.53
CA SER A 142 -5.82 -12.02 8.05
C SER A 142 -4.59 -11.82 7.16
N THR A 143 -4.81 -11.64 5.86
CA THR A 143 -3.80 -11.38 4.85
C THR A 143 -3.03 -10.07 5.02
N LEU A 144 -3.44 -9.18 5.95
CA LEU A 144 -2.58 -8.06 6.37
C LEU A 144 -1.24 -8.55 6.95
N SER A 145 -1.20 -9.78 7.47
CA SER A 145 0.03 -10.43 7.91
C SER A 145 1.08 -10.60 6.81
N ASN A 146 0.69 -10.49 5.54
CA ASN A 146 1.62 -10.63 4.40
C ASN A 146 2.53 -9.41 4.22
N CYS A 147 2.16 -8.25 4.78
CA CYS A 147 3.04 -7.10 4.83
C CYS A 147 4.06 -7.27 5.98
N THR A 148 5.00 -8.21 5.83
CA THR A 148 5.89 -8.68 6.91
C THR A 148 6.87 -7.64 7.45
N TYR A 149 7.03 -6.51 6.74
CA TYR A 149 7.84 -5.37 7.17
C TYR A 149 7.08 -4.32 7.96
N LEU A 150 5.78 -4.51 8.22
CA LEU A 150 4.97 -3.55 8.98
C LEU A 150 5.55 -3.31 10.38
N ARG A 151 5.72 -2.04 10.69
CA ARG A 151 6.12 -1.48 11.99
C ARG A 151 4.97 -0.75 12.66
N ILE A 152 4.09 -0.10 11.89
CA ILE A 152 2.91 0.58 12.41
C ILE A 152 1.66 0.12 11.65
N LEU A 153 0.68 -0.40 12.38
CA LEU A 153 -0.65 -0.71 11.87
C LEU A 153 -1.69 0.08 12.68
N SER A 154 -2.33 1.05 12.04
CA SER A 154 -3.38 1.86 12.67
C SER A 154 -4.71 1.69 11.94
N LEU A 155 -5.64 0.96 12.57
CA LEU A 155 -7.02 0.75 12.10
C LEU A 155 -8.04 1.43 13.03
N ALA A 156 -7.57 2.19 14.01
CA ALA A 156 -8.40 2.83 15.03
C ALA A 156 -9.41 3.82 14.44
N TYR A 157 -10.52 4.07 15.14
CA TYR A 157 -11.59 4.97 14.70
C TYR A 157 -12.16 4.56 13.34
N ASN A 158 -12.72 3.36 13.28
CA ASN A 158 -13.44 2.78 12.14
C ASN A 158 -14.63 1.94 12.67
N ASP A 159 -15.30 1.20 11.79
CA ASP A 159 -16.40 0.28 12.10
C ASP A 159 -16.00 -1.20 11.91
N PHE A 160 -14.72 -1.56 12.10
CA PHE A 160 -14.29 -2.97 11.99
C PHE A 160 -14.98 -3.84 13.04
N SER A 161 -15.38 -5.05 12.64
CA SER A 161 -16.18 -5.98 13.42
C SER A 161 -15.61 -7.40 13.40
N GLY A 162 -16.02 -8.24 14.35
CA GLY A 162 -15.50 -9.61 14.48
C GLY A 162 -14.18 -9.66 15.24
N ALA A 163 -13.53 -10.83 15.21
CA ALA A 163 -12.28 -11.04 15.94
C ALA A 163 -11.06 -10.46 15.22
N VAL A 164 -10.05 -10.07 16.01
CA VAL A 164 -8.73 -9.75 15.46
C VAL A 164 -8.09 -11.04 14.95
N PRO A 165 -7.63 -11.11 13.69
CA PRO A 165 -6.99 -12.31 13.16
C PRO A 165 -5.71 -12.64 13.94
N ARG A 166 -5.54 -13.91 14.29
CA ARG A 166 -4.31 -14.40 14.94
C ARG A 166 -3.07 -14.19 14.09
N GLU A 167 -3.24 -14.14 12.76
CA GLU A 167 -2.18 -13.93 11.79
C GLU A 167 -1.50 -12.57 11.95
N ILE A 168 -2.13 -11.59 12.61
CA ILE A 168 -1.48 -10.33 12.99
C ILE A 168 -0.25 -10.60 13.89
N GLY A 169 -0.26 -11.69 14.67
CA GLY A 169 0.92 -12.14 15.44
C GLY A 169 2.13 -12.56 14.59
N ASN A 170 1.98 -12.71 13.27
CA ASN A 170 3.10 -12.96 12.35
C ASN A 170 3.86 -11.68 11.96
N LEU A 171 3.34 -10.50 12.29
CA LEU A 171 3.99 -9.21 12.02
C LEU A 171 5.09 -8.92 13.06
N THR A 172 6.14 -9.74 13.09
CA THR A 172 7.16 -9.70 14.16
C THR A 172 7.97 -8.40 14.24
N LYS A 173 7.89 -7.53 13.22
CA LYS A 173 8.50 -6.19 13.20
C LYS A 173 7.57 -5.07 13.71
N LEU A 174 6.34 -5.42 14.09
CA LEU A 174 5.32 -4.46 14.50
C LEU A 174 5.69 -3.83 15.85
N LYS A 175 5.74 -2.50 15.86
CA LYS A 175 6.03 -1.65 17.02
C LYS A 175 4.78 -0.99 17.58
N GLU A 176 3.85 -0.63 16.70
CA GLU A 176 2.62 0.07 17.09
C GLU A 176 1.40 -0.55 16.43
N LEU A 177 0.40 -0.91 17.24
CA LEU A 177 -0.86 -1.53 16.80
C LEU A 177 -2.06 -0.80 17.38
N TYR A 178 -2.69 0.08 16.60
CA TYR A 178 -3.88 0.80 17.07
C TYR A 178 -5.17 0.21 16.50
N LEU A 179 -5.93 -0.50 17.35
CA LEU A 179 -7.22 -1.11 17.00
C LEU A 179 -8.41 -0.48 17.72
N GLY A 180 -8.17 0.46 18.64
CA GLY A 180 -9.19 1.08 19.47
C GLY A 180 -10.29 1.82 18.68
N VAL A 181 -11.44 2.02 19.32
CA VAL A 181 -12.60 2.71 18.71
C VAL A 181 -13.03 2.03 17.40
N ASN A 182 -13.38 0.74 17.54
CA ASN A 182 -13.97 -0.13 16.53
C ASN A 182 -15.09 -0.97 17.18
N ARG A 183 -15.71 -1.88 16.42
CA ARG A 183 -16.71 -2.85 16.89
C ARG A 183 -16.14 -4.28 16.98
N LEU A 184 -14.84 -4.38 17.24
CA LEU A 184 -14.13 -5.65 17.37
C LEU A 184 -14.63 -6.45 18.58
N GLN A 185 -14.66 -7.77 18.45
CA GLN A 185 -15.19 -8.70 19.46
C GLN A 185 -14.21 -9.86 19.65
N GLY A 186 -14.43 -10.67 20.68
CA GLY A 186 -13.58 -11.82 20.99
C GLY A 186 -12.35 -11.45 21.81
N GLU A 187 -11.51 -12.46 22.05
CA GLU A 187 -10.30 -12.32 22.86
C GLU A 187 -9.13 -11.80 22.01
N THR A 188 -8.17 -11.14 22.67
CA THR A 188 -6.88 -10.82 22.05
C THR A 188 -6.18 -12.12 21.65
N PRO A 189 -5.73 -12.28 20.38
CA PRO A 189 -5.07 -13.49 19.96
C PRO A 189 -3.82 -13.77 20.79
N ARG A 190 -3.69 -15.00 21.29
CA ARG A 190 -2.50 -15.43 22.04
C ARG A 190 -1.20 -15.25 21.24
N GLU A 191 -1.28 -15.31 19.92
CA GLU A 191 -0.18 -15.11 18.97
C GLU A 191 0.42 -13.70 19.08
N PHE A 192 -0.23 -12.74 19.75
CA PHE A 192 0.36 -11.44 20.06
C PHE A 192 1.58 -11.56 20.97
N SER A 193 1.77 -12.69 21.67
CA SER A 193 3.02 -13.00 22.36
C SER A 193 4.24 -13.05 21.44
N ASN A 194 4.05 -13.22 20.13
CA ASN A 194 5.13 -13.23 19.13
C ASN A 194 5.60 -11.82 18.75
N LEU A 195 4.84 -10.78 19.10
CA LEU A 195 5.15 -9.38 18.78
C LEU A 195 6.14 -8.80 19.79
N ALA A 196 7.37 -9.33 19.78
CA ALA A 196 8.40 -9.01 20.78
C ALA A 196 8.81 -7.53 20.79
N ASP A 197 8.66 -6.83 19.66
CA ASP A 197 9.01 -5.41 19.49
C ASP A 197 7.81 -4.46 19.68
N LEU A 198 6.64 -4.96 20.12
CA LEU A 198 5.44 -4.14 20.27
C LEU A 198 5.57 -3.18 21.47
N GLU A 199 5.58 -1.89 21.18
CA GLU A 199 5.74 -0.80 22.14
C GLU A 199 4.39 -0.17 22.53
N HIS A 200 3.44 -0.13 21.59
CA HIS A 200 2.13 0.53 21.77
C HIS A 200 0.97 -0.30 21.19
N MET A 201 -0.10 -0.47 21.98
CA MET A 201 -1.36 -1.14 21.58
C MET A 201 -2.59 -0.41 22.12
#